data_AF-A0A848UFT4-F1
#
_entry.id   AF-A0A848UFT4-F1
#
_cell.length_a   1.000
_cell.length_b   1.000
_cell.length_c   1.000
_cell.angle_alpha   90.00
_cell.angle_beta   90.00
_cell.angle_gamma   90.00
#
_symmetry.space_group_name_H-M   'P 1'
#
loop_
_entity.id
_entity.type
_entity.pdbx_description
1 polymer ?
#
loop_
_entity_poly.entity_id
_entity_poly.type
_entity_poly.pdbx_seq_one_letter_code
_entity_poly.pdbx_strand_id
1 'polypeptide(L)'
;MRRCLTAAVVLIMVAAACAPNGEGLLRSDQDLPADVRAEIVAVEQRFTAAFEGRLGCWPTATLRLVSKVEGGDARYVAGRRLIEIAIPTTPARFRESLVHELAHHVEASCDDFAELRTVLAPMFGHHEQGWTEGATWEETPSELWAEAVVQVVLGERLLHAEDMPLPAAAVEAVDAWAAGS
;
A
#
# COMPACT_ATOMS: atom_id res chain seq x y z
N MET A 1 -9.10 -62.77 27.82
CA MET A 1 -9.19 -61.31 27.98
C MET A 1 -8.52 -60.65 26.78
N ARG A 2 -9.32 -59.97 25.95
CA ARG A 2 -8.89 -59.28 24.71
C ARG A 2 -8.11 -58.01 25.08
N ARG A 3 -6.92 -57.83 24.51
CA ARG A 3 -6.17 -56.57 24.60
C ARG A 3 -6.56 -55.72 23.38
N CYS A 4 -7.22 -54.59 23.61
CA CYS A 4 -7.45 -53.58 22.58
C CYS A 4 -6.14 -52.83 22.30
N LEU A 5 -5.81 -52.70 21.01
CA LEU A 5 -4.79 -51.79 20.49
C LEU A 5 -5.19 -50.34 20.77
N THR A 6 -4.20 -49.47 20.96
CA THR A 6 -4.33 -48.05 20.60
C THR A 6 -3.05 -47.65 19.90
N ALA A 7 -3.09 -47.72 18.57
CA ALA A 7 -2.08 -47.11 17.72
C ALA A 7 -2.36 -45.60 17.67
N ALA A 8 -1.43 -44.80 18.15
CA ALA A 8 -1.49 -43.36 18.03
C ALA A 8 -1.18 -42.98 16.57
N VAL A 9 -2.21 -42.59 15.82
CA VAL A 9 -2.06 -41.97 14.50
C VAL A 9 -1.72 -40.50 14.74
N VAL A 10 -0.46 -40.14 14.47
CA VAL A 10 -0.03 -38.73 14.41
C VAL A 10 -0.53 -38.18 13.08
N LEU A 11 -1.59 -37.37 13.13
CA LEU A 11 -2.14 -36.66 11.99
C LEU A 11 -1.29 -35.39 11.78
N ILE A 12 -0.39 -35.42 10.79
CA ILE A 12 0.31 -34.22 10.32
C ILE A 12 -0.70 -33.41 9.50
N MET A 13 -1.28 -32.37 10.09
CA MET A 13 -2.05 -31.38 9.33
C MET A 13 -1.09 -30.54 8.49
N VAL A 14 -0.92 -30.93 7.23
CA VAL A 14 -0.41 -30.04 6.19
C VAL A 14 -1.53 -29.02 5.96
N ALA A 15 -1.43 -27.86 6.61
CA ALA A 15 -2.23 -26.71 6.24
C ALA A 15 -1.75 -26.24 4.86
N ALA A 16 -2.35 -26.79 3.81
CA ALA A 16 -2.36 -26.14 2.52
C ALA A 16 -3.07 -24.80 2.74
N ALA A 17 -2.30 -23.72 2.81
CA ALA A 17 -2.84 -22.38 2.74
C ALA A 17 -3.55 -22.27 1.40
N CYS A 18 -4.86 -22.50 1.40
CA CYS A 18 -5.73 -22.07 0.32
C CYS A 18 -5.62 -20.55 0.29
N ALA A 19 -4.76 -20.03 -0.60
CA ALA A 19 -4.81 -18.62 -0.94
C ALA A 19 -6.25 -18.32 -1.39
N PRO A 20 -6.94 -17.36 -0.77
CA PRO A 20 -8.27 -17.00 -1.22
C PRO A 20 -8.17 -16.52 -2.67
N ASN A 21 -8.99 -17.09 -3.55
CA ASN A 21 -9.16 -16.66 -4.93
C ASN A 21 -9.92 -15.31 -5.01
N GLY A 22 -9.56 -14.34 -4.18
CA GLY A 22 -9.89 -12.94 -4.44
C GLY A 22 -8.90 -12.43 -5.47
N GLU A 23 -9.38 -11.72 -6.49
CA GLU A 23 -8.47 -10.89 -7.29
C GLU A 23 -7.68 -10.02 -6.30
N GLY A 24 -6.35 -10.16 -6.29
CA GLY A 24 -5.49 -9.42 -5.36
C GLY A 24 -5.67 -7.91 -5.50
N LEU A 25 -5.08 -7.15 -4.57
CA LEU A 25 -5.02 -5.70 -4.69
C LEU A 25 -4.33 -5.29 -6.00
N LEU A 26 -3.39 -6.12 -6.46
CA LEU A 26 -2.59 -5.90 -7.64
C LEU A 26 -2.74 -7.04 -8.66
N ARG A 27 -2.87 -6.65 -9.92
CA ARG A 27 -2.72 -7.53 -11.08
C ARG A 27 -1.55 -7.03 -11.91
N SER A 28 -0.55 -7.87 -12.19
CA SER A 28 0.45 -7.49 -13.18
C SER A 28 -0.04 -7.75 -14.61
N ASP A 29 0.32 -6.86 -15.54
CA ASP A 29 0.05 -7.02 -16.97
C ASP A 29 1.24 -7.59 -17.76
N GLN A 30 2.26 -8.03 -17.05
CA GLN A 30 3.49 -8.59 -17.58
C GLN A 30 3.99 -9.75 -16.72
N ASP A 31 4.84 -10.59 -17.30
CA ASP A 31 5.52 -11.64 -16.54
C ASP A 31 6.58 -11.01 -15.64
N LEU A 32 6.43 -11.20 -14.34
CA LEU A 32 7.34 -10.66 -13.34
C LEU A 32 8.37 -11.70 -12.89
N PRO A 33 9.61 -11.32 -12.61
CA PRO A 33 10.57 -12.17 -11.90
C PRO A 33 10.02 -12.69 -10.55
N ALA A 34 10.48 -13.86 -10.12
CA ALA A 34 9.93 -14.55 -8.94
C ALA A 34 10.17 -13.78 -7.63
N ASP A 35 11.32 -13.15 -7.49
CA ASP A 35 11.68 -12.25 -6.41
C ASP A 35 10.76 -11.02 -6.38
N VAL A 36 10.51 -10.38 -7.52
CA VAL A 36 9.57 -9.24 -7.57
C VAL A 36 8.15 -9.64 -7.20
N ARG A 37 7.68 -10.82 -7.64
CA ARG A 37 6.37 -11.34 -7.20
C ARG A 37 6.31 -11.56 -5.69
N ALA A 38 7.39 -12.05 -5.08
CA ALA A 38 7.45 -12.23 -3.64
C ALA A 38 7.36 -10.88 -2.90
N GLU A 39 7.99 -9.84 -3.43
CA GLU A 39 7.89 -8.48 -2.89
C GLU A 39 6.48 -7.91 -2.99
N ILE A 40 5.79 -8.12 -4.13
CA ILE A 40 4.40 -7.70 -4.31
C ILE A 40 3.49 -8.37 -3.29
N VAL A 41 3.59 -9.70 -3.13
CA VAL A 41 2.78 -10.44 -2.15
C VAL A 41 3.03 -9.94 -0.73
N ALA A 42 4.29 -9.63 -0.38
CA ALA A 42 4.62 -9.09 0.93
C ALA A 42 4.02 -7.69 1.16
N VAL A 43 4.05 -6.82 0.13
CA VAL A 43 3.43 -5.49 0.20
C VAL A 43 1.92 -5.61 0.30
N GLU A 44 1.26 -6.42 -0.54
CA GLU A 44 -0.20 -6.61 -0.50
C GLU A 44 -0.67 -7.08 0.88
N GLN A 45 0.03 -8.03 1.49
CA GLN A 45 -0.31 -8.54 2.83
C GLN A 45 -0.20 -7.45 3.90
N ARG A 46 0.86 -6.64 3.88
CA ARG A 46 1.02 -5.53 4.84
C ARG A 46 0.00 -4.43 4.62
N PHE A 47 -0.21 -4.05 3.37
CA PHE A 47 -1.13 -2.98 3.00
C PHE A 47 -2.58 -3.34 3.36
N THR A 48 -3.01 -4.56 3.03
CA THR A 48 -4.37 -5.03 3.38
C THR A 48 -4.57 -5.20 4.88
N ALA A 49 -3.53 -5.58 5.62
CA ALA A 49 -3.60 -5.62 7.09
C ALA A 49 -3.73 -4.21 7.70
N ALA A 50 -2.99 -3.23 7.18
CA ALA A 50 -3.05 -1.84 7.67
C ALA A 50 -4.39 -1.15 7.34
N PHE A 51 -5.00 -1.46 6.19
CA PHE A 51 -6.26 -0.85 5.77
C PHE A 51 -7.45 -1.81 5.85
N GLU A 52 -7.53 -2.63 6.90
CA GLU A 52 -8.60 -3.62 7.06
C GLU A 52 -10.02 -2.99 7.05
N GLY A 53 -10.16 -1.75 7.51
CA GLY A 53 -11.42 -1.02 7.52
C GLY A 53 -11.86 -0.50 6.15
N ARG A 54 -11.00 -0.60 5.13
CA ARG A 54 -11.18 0.02 3.81
C ARG A 54 -11.09 -0.97 2.64
N LEU A 55 -10.98 -2.28 2.92
CA LEU A 55 -10.88 -3.34 1.90
C LEU A 55 -11.98 -3.29 0.81
N GLY A 56 -13.15 -2.72 1.12
CA GLY A 56 -14.27 -2.62 0.20
C GLY A 56 -14.28 -1.41 -0.73
N CYS A 57 -13.36 -0.45 -0.57
CA CYS A 57 -13.42 0.83 -1.29
C CYS A 57 -12.39 1.00 -2.41
N TRP A 58 -11.47 0.06 -2.60
CA TRP A 58 -10.59 0.05 -3.77
C TRP A 58 -10.80 -1.21 -4.64
N PRO A 59 -10.91 -1.06 -5.96
CA PRO A 59 -10.85 -2.19 -6.90
C PRO A 59 -9.40 -2.67 -7.08
N THR A 60 -9.19 -3.75 -7.81
CA THR A 60 -7.83 -4.16 -8.21
C THR A 60 -7.16 -3.12 -9.11
N ALA A 61 -5.89 -2.80 -8.82
CA ALA A 61 -5.03 -1.98 -9.66
C ALA A 61 -4.11 -2.84 -10.56
N THR A 62 -3.70 -2.30 -11.71
CA THR A 62 -2.70 -2.92 -12.58
C THR A 62 -1.31 -2.47 -12.18
N LEU A 63 -0.34 -3.39 -12.10
CA LEU A 63 1.07 -3.10 -11.87
C LEU A 63 1.90 -3.40 -13.12
N ARG A 64 2.70 -2.42 -13.55
CA ARG A 64 3.65 -2.54 -14.66
C ARG A 64 5.03 -2.06 -14.24
N LEU A 65 6.08 -2.80 -14.59
CA LEU A 65 7.45 -2.36 -14.41
C LEU A 65 7.98 -1.77 -15.71
N VAL A 66 8.58 -0.59 -15.63
CA VAL A 66 9.08 0.17 -16.78
C VAL A 66 10.57 0.45 -16.65
N SER A 67 11.23 0.83 -17.74
CA SER A 67 12.66 1.19 -17.68
C SER A 67 12.91 2.56 -17.07
N LYS A 68 11.91 3.45 -17.08
CA LYS A 68 11.97 4.80 -16.53
C LYS A 68 10.56 5.32 -16.28
N VAL A 69 10.39 6.08 -15.20
CA VAL A 69 9.26 6.98 -14.98
C VAL A 69 9.77 8.42 -15.09
N GLU A 70 9.00 9.31 -15.70
CA GLU A 70 9.37 10.74 -15.75
C GLU A 70 9.07 11.39 -14.40
N GLY A 71 10.05 12.10 -13.83
CA GLY A 71 9.89 12.82 -12.58
C GLY A 71 10.09 11.99 -11.30
N GLY A 72 10.36 10.68 -11.40
CA GLY A 72 10.58 9.84 -10.22
C GLY A 72 10.82 8.36 -10.54
N ASP A 73 10.65 7.53 -9.51
CA ASP A 73 10.83 6.06 -9.60
C ASP A 73 9.51 5.32 -9.82
N ALA A 74 8.38 5.97 -9.55
CA ALA A 74 7.05 5.39 -9.72
C ALA A 74 6.02 6.47 -10.05
N ARG A 75 4.85 6.03 -10.52
CA ARG A 75 3.65 6.87 -10.63
C ARG A 75 2.37 6.05 -10.66
N TYR A 76 1.30 6.62 -10.15
CA TYR A 76 -0.06 6.15 -10.29
C TYR A 76 -0.81 6.92 -11.38
N VAL A 77 -1.52 6.20 -12.25
CA VAL A 77 -2.32 6.76 -13.34
C VAL A 77 -3.79 6.48 -13.07
N ALA A 78 -4.46 7.42 -12.39
CA ALA A 78 -5.83 7.27 -11.88
C ALA A 78 -6.84 6.76 -12.93
N GLY A 79 -6.87 7.38 -14.12
CA GLY A 79 -7.81 7.00 -15.20
C GLY A 79 -7.61 5.58 -15.75
N ARG A 80 -6.50 4.92 -15.43
CA ARG A 80 -6.19 3.53 -15.82
C ARG A 80 -6.04 2.57 -14.65
N ARG A 81 -6.11 3.06 -13.40
CA ARG A 81 -5.76 2.31 -12.18
C ARG A 81 -4.45 1.56 -12.36
N LEU A 82 -3.45 2.26 -12.89
CA LEU A 82 -2.16 1.68 -13.27
C LEU A 82 -1.07 2.27 -12.40
N ILE A 83 -0.30 1.40 -11.77
CA ILE A 83 0.93 1.70 -11.07
C ILE A 83 2.10 1.34 -11.99
N GLU A 84 2.97 2.29 -12.29
CA GLU A 84 4.21 2.08 -13.03
C GLU A 84 5.40 2.27 -12.09
N ILE A 85 6.32 1.30 -12.02
CA ILE A 85 7.55 1.38 -11.20
C ILE A 85 8.78 1.16 -12.09
N ALA A 86 9.79 2.02 -11.96
CA ALA A 86 11.04 1.95 -12.71
C ALA A 86 11.98 0.84 -12.19
N ILE A 87 12.60 0.10 -13.12
CA ILE A 87 13.71 -0.82 -12.86
C ILE A 87 15.02 -0.18 -13.33
N PRO A 88 16.14 -0.31 -12.59
CA PRO A 88 16.27 -1.06 -11.34
C PRO A 88 15.96 -0.22 -10.09
N THR A 89 15.27 -0.84 -9.15
CA THR A 89 15.05 -0.33 -7.79
C THR A 89 15.50 -1.41 -6.79
N THR A 90 15.96 -1.02 -5.60
CA THR A 90 16.28 -1.99 -4.54
C THR A 90 14.97 -2.57 -3.98
N PRO A 91 14.98 -3.74 -3.30
CA PRO A 91 13.74 -4.27 -2.71
C PRO A 91 13.07 -3.30 -1.72
N ALA A 92 13.86 -2.57 -0.92
CA ALA A 92 13.32 -1.57 0.00
C ALA A 92 12.65 -0.41 -0.76
N ARG A 93 13.33 0.12 -1.76
CA ARG A 93 12.82 1.20 -2.61
C ARG A 93 11.60 0.76 -3.44
N PHE A 94 11.58 -0.48 -3.91
CA PHE A 94 10.41 -1.07 -4.58
C PHE A 94 9.18 -1.10 -3.67
N ARG A 95 9.34 -1.56 -2.42
CA ARG A 95 8.24 -1.62 -1.45
C ARG A 95 7.71 -0.23 -1.12
N GLU A 96 8.62 0.72 -0.89
CA GLU A 96 8.29 2.13 -0.65
C GLU A 96 7.46 2.69 -1.80
N SER A 97 7.99 2.64 -3.03
CA SER A 97 7.29 3.11 -4.22
C SER A 97 5.95 2.41 -4.41
N LEU A 98 5.87 1.08 -4.22
CA LEU A 98 4.62 0.37 -4.40
C LEU A 98 3.56 0.78 -3.37
N VAL A 99 3.95 0.94 -2.10
CA VAL A 99 3.02 1.39 -1.04
C VAL A 99 2.59 2.83 -1.28
N HIS A 100 3.52 3.70 -1.66
CA HIS A 100 3.24 5.09 -2.02
C HIS A 100 2.19 5.17 -3.15
N GLU A 101 2.39 4.44 -4.25
CA GLU A 101 1.43 4.47 -5.36
C GLU A 101 0.10 3.79 -5.04
N LEU A 102 0.09 2.81 -4.14
CA LEU A 102 -1.14 2.23 -3.61
C LEU A 102 -1.92 3.27 -2.77
N ALA A 103 -1.24 4.16 -2.05
CA ALA A 103 -1.91 5.24 -1.33
C ALA A 103 -2.69 6.17 -2.26
N HIS A 104 -2.12 6.53 -3.42
CA HIS A 104 -2.82 7.28 -4.46
C HIS A 104 -3.96 6.48 -5.11
N HIS A 105 -3.80 5.16 -5.20
CA HIS A 105 -4.89 4.30 -5.65
C HIS A 105 -6.08 4.33 -4.68
N VAL A 106 -5.82 4.26 -3.37
CA VAL A 106 -6.85 4.38 -2.31
C VAL A 106 -7.51 5.76 -2.35
N GLU A 107 -6.71 6.83 -2.37
CA GLU A 107 -7.16 8.22 -2.49
C GLU A 107 -8.13 8.41 -3.66
N ALA A 108 -7.82 7.82 -4.82
CA ALA A 108 -8.64 7.95 -6.02
C ALA A 108 -9.86 7.03 -6.05
N SER A 109 -9.93 6.02 -5.18
CA SER A 109 -10.96 4.96 -5.24
C SER A 109 -11.99 5.04 -4.12
N CYS A 110 -11.59 5.48 -2.93
CA CYS A 110 -12.44 5.48 -1.75
C CYS A 110 -13.21 6.80 -1.62
N ASP A 111 -14.54 6.74 -1.76
CA ASP A 111 -15.41 7.93 -1.72
C ASP A 111 -15.32 8.70 -0.39
N ASP A 112 -15.09 7.98 0.71
CA ASP A 112 -14.94 8.52 2.06
C ASP A 112 -13.57 9.17 2.31
N PHE A 113 -12.61 9.02 1.40
CA PHE A 113 -11.34 9.73 1.46
C PHE A 113 -11.53 11.26 1.45
N ALA A 114 -12.60 11.76 0.83
CA ALA A 114 -12.92 13.18 0.83
C ALA A 114 -13.07 13.75 2.25
N GLU A 115 -13.63 12.98 3.19
CA GLU A 115 -13.76 13.42 4.59
C GLU A 115 -12.41 13.40 5.31
N LEU A 116 -11.61 12.35 5.10
CA LEU A 116 -10.25 12.29 5.64
C LEU A 116 -9.39 13.45 5.13
N ARG A 117 -9.54 13.80 3.84
CA ARG A 117 -8.84 14.92 3.22
C ARG A 117 -9.09 16.24 3.94
N THR A 118 -10.33 16.52 4.34
CA THR A 118 -10.68 17.72 5.12
C THR A 118 -9.98 17.74 6.49
N VAL A 119 -9.72 16.57 7.08
CA VAL A 119 -8.99 16.43 8.36
C VAL A 119 -7.48 16.57 8.16
N LEU A 120 -6.91 15.94 7.13
CA LEU A 120 -5.47 15.90 6.88
C LEU A 120 -4.91 17.21 6.34
N ALA A 121 -5.63 17.87 5.42
CA ALA A 121 -5.16 19.11 4.79
C ALA A 121 -4.63 20.16 5.81
N PRO A 122 -5.37 20.53 6.88
CA PRO A 122 -4.85 21.48 7.87
C PRO A 122 -3.67 20.94 8.68
N MET A 123 -3.55 19.63 8.88
CA MET A 123 -2.39 19.03 9.55
C MET A 123 -1.13 19.17 8.71
N PHE A 124 -1.26 19.08 7.38
CA PHE A 124 -0.19 19.35 6.43
C PHE A 124 0.08 20.86 6.24
N GLY A 125 -0.76 21.74 6.78
CA GLY A 125 -0.65 23.20 6.60
C GLY A 125 -1.29 23.72 5.33
N HIS A 126 -2.18 22.95 4.71
CA HIS A 126 -2.86 23.27 3.45
C HIS A 126 -4.37 23.42 3.63
N HIS A 127 -4.99 24.06 2.62
CA HIS A 127 -6.42 23.99 2.41
C HIS A 127 -6.77 22.77 1.54
N GLU A 128 -7.94 22.19 1.76
CA GLU A 128 -8.42 21.04 0.99
C GLU A 128 -8.43 21.29 -0.53
N GLN A 129 -8.71 22.52 -0.97
CA GLN A 129 -8.73 22.86 -2.40
C GLN A 129 -7.33 22.76 -3.06
N GLY A 130 -6.26 22.86 -2.27
CA GLY A 130 -4.88 22.74 -2.73
C GLY A 130 -4.29 21.34 -2.54
N TRP A 131 -5.13 20.30 -2.45
CA TRP A 131 -4.69 18.94 -2.11
C TRP A 131 -3.64 18.36 -3.07
N THR A 132 -3.74 18.69 -4.35
CA THR A 132 -2.79 18.27 -5.39
C THR A 132 -1.81 19.38 -5.78
N GLU A 133 -1.67 20.41 -4.93
CA GLU A 133 -0.86 21.59 -5.20
C GLU A 133 0.19 21.79 -4.10
N GLY A 134 1.44 22.06 -4.52
CA GLY A 134 2.58 22.38 -3.67
C GLY A 134 3.68 23.04 -4.51
N ALA A 135 4.58 23.82 -3.89
CA ALA A 135 5.70 24.40 -4.65
C ALA A 135 6.75 23.34 -4.98
N THR A 136 6.84 22.31 -4.14
CA THR A 136 7.62 21.10 -4.36
C THR A 136 6.77 19.85 -4.14
N TRP A 137 7.32 18.68 -4.47
CA TRP A 137 6.67 17.40 -4.23
C TRP A 137 6.47 17.16 -2.72
N GLU A 138 7.47 17.51 -1.90
CA GLU A 138 7.47 17.40 -0.44
C GLU A 138 6.42 18.29 0.23
N GLU A 139 5.97 19.35 -0.46
CA GLU A 139 4.95 20.28 -0.01
C GLU A 139 3.56 19.95 -0.57
N THR A 140 3.40 18.90 -1.38
CA THR A 140 2.09 18.57 -1.96
C THR A 140 1.30 17.67 -0.98
N PRO A 141 0.08 18.04 -0.55
CA PRO A 141 -0.68 17.28 0.45
C PRO A 141 -0.99 15.82 0.07
N SER A 142 -1.27 15.56 -1.21
CA SER A 142 -1.45 14.20 -1.73
C SER A 142 -0.20 13.33 -1.55
N GLU A 143 1.00 13.92 -1.69
CA GLU A 143 2.28 13.24 -1.50
C GLU A 143 2.58 13.03 0.00
N LEU A 144 2.26 14.02 0.84
CA LEU A 144 2.35 13.88 2.30
C LEU A 144 1.41 12.78 2.83
N TRP A 145 0.22 12.64 2.23
CA TRP A 145 -0.66 11.49 2.49
C TRP A 145 0.00 10.18 2.11
N ALA A 146 0.54 10.07 0.89
CA ALA A 146 1.16 8.83 0.44
C ALA A 146 2.34 8.42 1.32
N GLU A 147 3.16 9.37 1.78
CA GLU A 147 4.23 9.10 2.73
C GLU A 147 3.75 8.77 4.15
N ALA A 148 2.63 9.33 4.60
CA ALA A 148 1.96 8.88 5.83
C ALA A 148 1.58 7.40 5.74
N VAL A 149 1.03 6.98 4.61
CA VAL A 149 0.66 5.59 4.34
C VAL A 149 1.89 4.68 4.31
N VAL A 150 2.99 5.12 3.69
CA VAL A 150 4.27 4.39 3.73
C VAL A 150 4.69 4.13 5.18
N GLN A 151 4.64 5.16 6.03
CA GLN A 151 5.00 5.02 7.44
C GLN A 151 4.05 4.05 8.19
N VAL A 152 2.74 4.09 7.94
CA VAL A 152 1.77 3.17 8.56
C VAL A 152 2.01 1.72 8.13
N VAL A 153 2.21 1.47 6.83
CA VAL A 153 2.29 0.11 6.27
C VAL A 153 3.65 -0.55 6.48
N LEU A 154 4.74 0.22 6.39
CA LEU A 154 6.10 -0.30 6.51
C LEU A 154 6.68 -0.13 7.91
N GLY A 155 6.14 0.78 8.73
CA GLY A 155 6.60 1.05 10.09
C GLY A 155 7.91 1.84 10.17
N GLU A 156 8.41 2.33 9.04
CA GLU A 156 9.65 3.09 8.92
C GLU A 156 9.47 4.26 7.95
N ARG A 157 10.13 5.39 8.23
CA ARG A 157 10.29 6.48 7.27
C ARG A 157 11.50 6.15 6.41
N LEU A 158 11.29 6.06 5.11
CA LEU A 158 12.34 5.71 4.16
C LEU A 158 12.98 6.99 3.57
N LEU A 159 14.08 6.80 2.85
CA LEU A 159 15.08 7.82 2.53
C LEU A 159 14.54 9.09 1.83
N HIS A 160 13.38 9.05 1.16
CA HIS A 160 12.80 10.24 0.54
C HIS A 160 11.92 11.06 1.48
N ALA A 161 11.41 10.43 2.53
CA ALA A 161 10.55 11.08 3.50
C ALA A 161 11.34 11.62 4.71
N GLU A 162 12.64 11.36 4.88
CA GLU A 162 13.38 11.77 6.09
C GLU A 162 13.25 13.29 6.36
N ASP A 163 13.30 14.10 5.31
CA ASP A 163 13.21 15.56 5.40
C ASP A 163 11.77 16.10 5.23
N MET A 164 10.78 15.25 4.90
CA MET A 164 9.40 15.71 4.74
C MET A 164 8.77 16.09 6.09
N PRO A 165 7.98 17.18 6.15
CA PRO A 165 7.37 17.63 7.39
C PRO A 165 6.11 16.82 7.74
N LEU A 166 6.26 15.50 7.92
CA LEU A 166 5.16 14.59 8.20
C LEU A 166 4.77 14.62 9.69
N PRO A 167 3.64 15.24 10.08
CA PRO A 167 3.26 15.38 11.48
C PRO A 167 2.79 14.04 12.05
N ALA A 168 3.18 13.71 13.29
CA ALA A 168 2.76 12.47 13.95
C ALA A 168 1.22 12.32 14.00
N ALA A 169 0.51 13.43 14.26
CA ALA A 169 -0.96 13.44 14.28
C ALA A 169 -1.59 13.09 12.93
N ALA A 170 -0.93 13.39 11.81
CA ALA A 170 -1.41 13.01 10.49
C ALA A 170 -1.25 11.49 10.28
N VAL A 171 -0.10 10.93 10.66
CA VAL A 171 0.14 9.47 10.61
C VAL A 171 -0.87 8.72 11.48
N GLU A 172 -1.14 9.21 12.69
CA GLU A 172 -2.16 8.64 13.59
C GLU A 172 -3.57 8.73 12.97
N ALA A 173 -3.91 9.83 12.30
CA ALA A 173 -5.19 9.97 11.61
C ALA A 173 -5.32 9.02 10.42
N VAL A 174 -4.24 8.80 9.66
CA VAL A 174 -4.18 7.80 8.58
C VAL A 174 -4.39 6.40 9.13
N ASP A 175 -3.67 6.02 10.18
CA ASP A 175 -3.78 4.70 10.82
C ASP A 175 -5.21 4.43 11.34
N ALA A 176 -5.78 5.40 12.07
CA ALA A 176 -7.14 5.28 12.58
C ALA A 176 -8.19 5.17 11.45
N TRP A 177 -8.05 5.97 10.40
CA TRP A 177 -8.93 5.90 9.24
C TRP A 177 -8.76 4.58 8.49
N ALA A 178 -7.54 4.10 8.27
CA ALA A 178 -7.27 2.83 7.60
C ALA A 178 -7.90 1.63 8.35
N ALA A 179 -7.91 1.67 9.68
CA ALA A 179 -8.57 0.70 10.54
C ALA A 179 -10.11 0.81 10.58
N GLY A 180 -10.71 1.84 9.95
CA GLY A 180 -12.17 1.97 9.81
C GLY A 180 -12.85 2.95 10.77
N SER A 181 -12.09 3.90 11.36
CA SER A 181 -12.66 4.99 12.16
C SER A 181 -13.38 6.06 11.34
#